data_AF-A0A1B6HM19-F1
#
_entry.id   AF-A0A1B6HM19-F1
#
_cell.length_a   1.000
_cell.length_b   1.000
_cell.length_c   1.000
_cell.angle_alpha   90.00
_cell.angle_beta   90.00
_cell.angle_gamma   90.00
#
_symmetry.space_group_name_H-M   'P 1'
#
loop_
_entity.id
_entity.type
_entity.pdbx_description
1 polymer ?
#
loop_
_entity_poly.entity_id
_entity_poly.type
_entity_poly.pdbx_seq_one_letter_code
_entity_poly.pdbx_strand_id
1 'polypeptide(L)'
;ISLVPTFSKVVERVVLSSLMNHLQINNLPIKGQHGFLPGRSTITALVEMVDFMIDEIDSGNTIISTHLDLSKAFDSLDHDLIIAKLEDFGITSTALGWFTSYL
;
A
#
# COMPACT_ATOMS: atom_id res chain seq x y z
N ILE A 1 5.12 -9.07 -15.06
CA ILE A 1 4.78 -7.75 -15.66
C ILE A 1 3.68 -7.97 -16.66
N SER A 2 2.51 -7.36 -16.45
CA SER A 2 1.38 -7.45 -17.38
C SER A 2 1.42 -6.26 -18.33
N LEU A 3 1.29 -6.50 -19.62
CA LEU A 3 1.31 -5.45 -20.64
C LEU A 3 -0.11 -4.95 -20.88
N VAL A 4 -0.58 -4.01 -20.05
CA VAL A 4 -1.89 -3.38 -20.25
C VAL A 4 -1.85 -2.32 -21.36
N PRO A 5 -2.95 -2.15 -22.14
CA PRO A 5 -3.06 -1.13 -23.17
C PRO A 5 -2.76 0.27 -22.62
N THR A 6 -2.15 1.14 -23.44
CA THR A 6 -1.81 2.53 -23.03
C THR A 6 -3.01 3.28 -22.48
N PHE A 7 -4.19 3.08 -23.08
CA PHE A 7 -5.43 3.70 -22.60
C PHE A 7 -5.80 3.23 -21.18
N SER A 8 -5.65 1.94 -20.88
CA SER A 8 -5.89 1.39 -19.52
C SER A 8 -5.00 2.08 -18.49
N LYS A 9 -3.72 2.28 -18.80
CA LYS A 9 -2.76 2.95 -17.90
C LYS A 9 -3.18 4.39 -17.56
N VAL A 10 -3.80 5.09 -18.50
CA VAL A 10 -4.33 6.45 -18.25
C VAL A 10 -5.49 6.37 -17.25
N VAL A 11 -6.43 5.45 -17.46
CA VAL A 11 -7.57 5.24 -16.56
C VAL A 11 -7.09 4.80 -15.16
N GLU A 12 -6.20 3.82 -15.09
CA GLU A 12 -5.57 3.36 -13.83
C GLU A 12 -4.95 4.51 -13.06
N ARG A 13 -4.26 5.43 -13.75
CA ARG A 13 -3.65 6.60 -13.11
C ARG A 13 -4.67 7.57 -12.55
N VAL A 14 -5.79 7.78 -13.25
CA VAL A 14 -6.90 8.63 -12.78
C VAL A 14 -7.56 7.99 -11.54
N VAL A 15 -7.88 6.69 -11.61
CA VAL A 15 -8.47 5.95 -10.50
C VAL A 15 -7.55 5.94 -9.28
N LEU A 16 -6.26 5.65 -9.48
CA LEU A 16 -5.25 5.68 -8.42
C LEU A 16 -5.17 7.04 -7.74
N SER A 17 -5.21 8.13 -8.50
CA SER A 17 -5.16 9.50 -7.94
C SER A 17 -6.40 9.79 -7.09
N SER A 18 -7.58 9.39 -7.54
CA SER A 18 -8.83 9.52 -6.77
C SER A 18 -8.80 8.67 -5.50
N LEU A 19 -8.33 7.42 -5.61
CA LEU A 19 -8.21 6.49 -4.49
C LEU A 19 -7.24 7.04 -3.42
N MET A 20 -6.06 7.49 -3.83
CA MET A 20 -5.07 8.04 -2.89
C MET A 20 -5.61 9.27 -2.15
N ASN A 21 -6.34 10.14 -2.86
CA ASN A 21 -6.98 11.30 -2.23
C ASN A 21 -8.03 10.87 -1.20
N HIS A 22 -8.90 9.90 -1.54
CA HIS A 22 -9.88 9.33 -0.62
C HIS A 22 -9.22 8.74 0.63
N LEU A 23 -8.17 7.92 0.45
CA LEU A 23 -7.46 7.33 1.59
C LEU A 23 -6.86 8.42 2.48
N GLN A 24 -6.22 9.43 1.90
CA GLN A 24 -5.61 10.55 2.64
C GLN A 24 -6.63 11.36 3.44
N ILE A 25 -7.76 11.76 2.83
CA ILE A 25 -8.82 12.53 3.50
C ILE A 25 -9.40 11.76 4.70
N ASN A 26 -9.54 10.43 4.56
CA ASN A 26 -10.13 9.59 5.59
C ASN A 26 -9.09 9.02 6.59
N ASN A 27 -7.82 9.44 6.52
CA ASN A 27 -6.72 8.94 7.36
C ASN A 27 -6.59 7.41 7.37
N LEU A 28 -6.84 6.77 6.22
CA LEU A 28 -6.77 5.32 6.03
C LEU A 28 -5.36 4.74 5.74
N PRO A 29 -4.32 5.50 5.33
CA PRO A 29 -2.99 4.93 5.11
C PRO A 29 -2.42 4.27 6.38
N ILE A 30 -1.83 3.09 6.21
CA ILE A 30 -1.21 2.35 7.32
C ILE A 30 0.01 3.12 7.81
N LYS A 31 0.06 3.38 9.13
CA LYS A 31 1.24 3.99 9.78
C LYS A 31 2.47 3.10 9.54
N GLY A 32 3.58 3.70 9.11
CA GLY A 32 4.82 2.99 8.78
C GLY A 32 4.85 2.36 7.38
N GLN A 33 3.84 2.59 6.52
CA GLN A 33 3.93 2.22 5.11
C GLN A 33 4.81 3.22 4.36
N HIS A 34 5.81 2.71 3.63
CA HIS A 34 6.65 3.53 2.74
C HIS A 34 6.50 3.17 1.27
N GLY A 35 6.09 1.93 0.97
CA GLY A 35 5.84 1.48 -0.39
C GLY A 35 4.60 2.13 -0.99
N PHE A 36 4.69 2.53 -2.25
CA PHE A 36 3.56 3.03 -3.06
C PHE A 36 2.85 4.28 -2.51
N LEU A 37 3.50 5.05 -1.63
CA LEU A 37 2.98 6.32 -1.11
C LEU A 37 3.80 7.51 -1.62
N PRO A 38 3.15 8.63 -2.00
CA PRO A 38 3.86 9.83 -2.43
C PRO A 38 4.67 10.41 -1.27
N GLY A 39 5.91 10.84 -1.56
CA GLY A 39 6.82 11.41 -0.55
C GLY A 39 7.48 10.38 0.37
N ARG A 40 7.21 9.09 0.19
CA ARG A 40 7.87 7.98 0.89
C ARG A 40 8.71 7.16 -0.09
N SER A 41 9.80 6.60 0.41
CA SER A 41 10.74 5.78 -0.36
C SER A 41 11.36 4.68 0.51
N THR A 42 12.06 3.75 -0.13
CA THR A 42 12.86 2.73 0.57
C THR A 42 13.92 3.35 1.48
N ILE A 43 14.47 4.51 1.10
CA ILE A 43 15.43 5.25 1.92
C ILE A 43 14.75 5.77 3.18
N THR A 44 13.57 6.40 3.07
CA THR A 44 12.85 6.89 4.25
C THR A 44 12.49 5.75 5.22
N ALA A 45 12.19 4.55 4.69
CA ALA A 45 11.92 3.38 5.52
C ALA A 45 13.17 2.93 6.30
N LEU A 46 14.32 2.89 5.62
CA LEU A 46 15.58 2.52 6.24
C LEU A 46 16.03 3.53 7.29
N VAL A 47 15.88 4.83 7.01
CA VAL A 47 16.22 5.89 7.96
C VAL A 47 15.37 5.76 9.21
N GLU A 48 14.03 5.68 9.10
CA GLU A 48 13.16 5.52 10.27
C GLU A 48 13.45 4.23 11.05
N MET A 49 13.79 3.14 10.37
CA MET A 49 14.18 1.89 11.01
C MET A 49 15.50 2.01 11.77
N VAL A 50 16.51 2.67 11.19
CA VAL A 50 17.82 2.87 11.84
C VAL A 50 17.72 3.82 13.02
N ASP A 51 16.97 4.91 12.88
CA ASP A 51 16.74 5.87 13.97
C ASP A 51 16.09 5.16 15.17
N PHE A 52 15.06 4.34 14.93
CA PHE A 52 14.45 3.51 15.97
C PHE A 52 15.47 2.57 16.64
N MET A 53 16.34 1.94 15.85
CA MET A 53 17.35 1.04 16.43
C MET A 53 18.37 1.78 17.29
N ILE A 54 18.79 2.99 16.89
CA ILE A 54 19.73 3.80 17.66
C ILE A 54 19.10 4.17 19.01
N ASP A 55 17.86 4.66 19.01
CA ASP A 55 17.15 5.07 20.23
C ASP A 55 16.99 3.92 21.24
N GLU A 56 16.67 2.72 20.75
CA GLU A 56 16.53 1.52 21.59
C GLU A 56 17.87 1.02 22.13
N ILE A 57 18.95 1.08 21.33
CA ILE A 57 20.31 0.74 21.78
C ILE A 57 20.78 1.70 22.87
N ASP A 58 20.59 3.00 22.66
CA ASP A 58 20.97 4.04 23.61
C ASP A 58 20.19 3.93 24.93
N SER A 59 18.96 3.42 24.86
CA SER A 59 18.13 3.10 26.02
C SER A 59 18.55 1.80 26.74
N GLY A 60 19.53 1.07 26.22
CA GLY A 60 20.01 -0.20 26.76
C GLY A 60 19.14 -1.41 26.42
N ASN A 61 18.20 -1.26 25.48
CA ASN A 61 17.31 -2.33 25.06
C ASN A 61 17.98 -3.23 24.01
N THR A 62 17.52 -4.49 23.94
CA THR A 62 17.95 -5.43 22.89
C THR A 62 16.93 -5.44 21.76
N ILE A 63 17.39 -5.32 20.53
CA ILE A 63 16.53 -5.27 19.34
C ILE A 63 16.58 -6.60 18.60
N ILE A 64 15.41 -7.06 18.17
CA ILE A 64 15.26 -8.21 17.27
C ILE A 64 14.43 -7.74 16.07
N SER A 65 14.95 -7.95 14.86
CA SER A 65 14.22 -7.65 13.62
C SER A 65 13.79 -8.94 12.92
N THR A 66 12.54 -8.97 12.44
CA THR A 66 12.00 -10.04 11.60
C THR A 66 11.64 -9.46 10.24
N HIS A 67 12.23 -10.01 9.18
CA HIS A 67 11.97 -9.60 7.81
C HIS A 67 11.13 -10.66 7.12
N LEU A 68 9.98 -10.26 6.58
CA LEU A 68 9.03 -11.13 5.89
C LEU A 68 8.99 -10.74 4.41
N ASP A 69 9.02 -11.74 3.53
CA ASP A 69 8.84 -11.58 2.10
C ASP A 69 7.77 -12.56 1.60
N LEU A 70 6.85 -12.06 0.78
CA LEU A 70 5.75 -12.85 0.23
C LEU A 70 6.12 -13.34 -1.17
N SER A 71 6.20 -14.67 -1.33
CA SER A 71 6.40 -15.29 -2.63
C SER A 71 5.25 -14.94 -3.56
N LYS A 72 5.55 -14.39 -4.74
CA LYS A 72 4.55 -13.98 -5.75
C LYS A 72 3.39 -13.18 -5.14
N ALA A 73 3.72 -12.13 -4.38
CA ALA A 73 2.76 -11.35 -3.62
C ALA A 73 1.49 -10.99 -4.41
N PHE A 74 1.61 -10.50 -5.65
CA PHE A 74 0.44 -10.15 -6.47
C PHE A 74 -0.35 -11.35 -7.02
N ASP A 75 0.32 -12.47 -7.33
CA ASP A 75 -0.35 -13.66 -7.85
C ASP A 75 -1.05 -14.47 -6.73
N SER A 76 -0.70 -14.18 -5.47
CA SER A 76 -1.19 -14.92 -4.29
C SER A 76 -2.32 -14.21 -3.56
N LEU A 77 -2.74 -13.03 -4.03
CA LEU A 77 -3.83 -12.27 -3.41
C LEU A 77 -5.18 -12.84 -3.84
N ASP A 78 -6.06 -13.01 -2.87
CA ASP A 78 -7.46 -13.35 -3.10
C ASP A 78 -8.23 -12.10 -3.54
N HIS A 79 -8.89 -12.17 -4.70
CA HIS A 79 -9.61 -11.05 -5.29
C HIS A 79 -10.81 -10.65 -4.43
N ASP A 80 -11.55 -11.61 -3.85
CA ASP A 80 -12.71 -11.33 -3.00
C ASP A 80 -12.28 -10.61 -1.72
N LEU A 81 -11.12 -10.99 -1.16
CA LEU A 81 -10.56 -10.31 0.01
C LEU A 81 -10.15 -8.86 -0.31
N ILE A 82 -9.62 -8.60 -1.51
CA ILE A 82 -9.31 -7.23 -1.94
C ILE A 82 -10.60 -6.41 -2.04
N ILE A 83 -11.64 -6.94 -2.69
CA ILE A 83 -12.93 -6.25 -2.85
C ILE A 83 -13.56 -5.93 -1.49
N ALA A 84 -13.62 -6.90 -0.58
CA ALA A 84 -14.14 -6.68 0.78
C ALA A 84 -13.34 -5.58 1.52
N LYS A 85 -12.02 -5.55 1.35
CA LYS A 85 -11.18 -4.52 1.96
C LYS A 85 -11.39 -3.13 1.36
N LEU A 86 -11.71 -3.04 0.07
CA LEU A 86 -12.08 -1.77 -0.56
C LEU A 86 -13.43 -1.26 -0.03
N GLU A 87 -14.39 -2.17 0.19
CA GLU A 87 -15.66 -1.82 0.85
C GLU A 87 -15.46 -1.30 2.27
N ASP A 88 -14.59 -1.95 3.06
CA ASP A 88 -14.22 -1.51 4.41
C ASP A 88 -13.58 -0.11 4.41
N PHE A 89 -12.89 0.26 3.34
CA PHE A 89 -12.36 1.61 3.12
C PHE A 89 -13.40 2.62 2.61
N GLY A 90 -14.67 2.21 2.50
CA GLY A 90 -15.79 3.05 2.07
C GLY A 90 -15.90 3.22 0.56
N ILE A 91 -15.22 2.39 -0.23
CA ILE A 91 -15.34 2.40 -1.70
C ILE A 91 -16.55 1.56 -2.07
N THR A 92 -17.55 2.18 -2.68
CA THR A 92 -18.84 1.52 -2.96
C THR A 92 -19.33 1.80 -4.38
N SER A 93 -20.42 1.16 -4.76
CA SER A 93 -21.17 1.45 -5.99
C SER A 93 -20.30 1.35 -7.25
N THR A 94 -20.33 2.36 -8.13
CA THR A 94 -19.62 2.37 -9.42
C THR A 94 -18.10 2.18 -9.27
N ALA A 95 -17.49 2.74 -8.22
CA ALA A 95 -16.05 2.60 -8.01
C ALA A 95 -15.68 1.16 -7.66
N LEU A 96 -16.45 0.53 -6.77
CA LEU A 96 -16.26 -0.88 -6.41
C LEU A 96 -16.51 -1.80 -7.61
N GLY A 97 -17.54 -1.52 -8.41
CA GLY A 97 -17.83 -2.24 -9.65
C GLY A 97 -16.68 -2.15 -10.66
N TRP A 98 -16.01 -0.99 -10.74
CA TRP A 98 -14.80 -0.84 -11.58
C TRP A 98 -13.65 -1.72 -11.08
N PHE A 99 -13.36 -1.73 -9.77
CA PHE A 99 -12.30 -2.59 -9.21
C PHE A 99 -12.62 -4.08 -9.41
N THR A 100 -13.87 -4.48 -9.20
CA THR A 100 -14.33 -5.87 -9.40
C THR A 100 -14.20 -6.31 -10.86
N SER A 101 -14.37 -5.39 -11.82
CA SER A 101 -14.19 -5.70 -13.25
C SER A 101 -12.72 -5.65 -13.68
N TYR A 102 -11.85 -4.98 -12.94
CA TYR A 102 -10.45 -4.80 -13.29
C TYR A 102 -9.57 -5.95 -12.77
N LEU A 103 -9.85 -6.42 -11.55
CA LEU A 103 -9.22 -7.60 -10.95
C LEU A 103 -9.68 -8.88 -11.65
#